data_AF-A0A1W1IF56-F1
#
_entry.id   AF-A0A1W1IF56-F1
#
_cell.length_a   1.000
_cell.length_b   1.000
_cell.length_c   1.000
_cell.angle_alpha   90.00
_cell.angle_beta   90.00
_cell.angle_gamma   90.00
#
_symmetry.space_group_name_H-M   'P 1'
#
loop_
_entity.id
_entity.type
_entity.pdbx_description
1 polymer ?
#
loop_
_entity_poly.entity_id
_entity_poly.type
_entity_poly.pdbx_seq_one_letter_code
_entity_poly.pdbx_strand_id
1 'polypeptide(L)'
;MTEEQFRYLPDTAEDEKEMLAVIGVESMEDLFTDIPEGIRLKEELAIPAAVSESELLKQMKSIAEKNVSAGQMPIFMGAGTYDHYIPSVVDAVISRSEFYTAYTPYQAEASQGELQAIFEFQSMISELTGMEATNSSLYDGFASLSEAVGLAAAVTKRNEIVLSQAVHPNARAVIHAAAKGRGLDVIEVLMEKDVTNFNVTRCLTTPDTAAIVVQYPNFFGSVEDLAVVKKIAEDKGALLIVMANPLALGILEAPGNLGADIVVGDTQPFGLPMSFGGPHCGYFSVNQKHIRKVPGRIVGETLDADGERAFVLTLQSREQHIRREKATSYMSSNQALNALASAVCMAALGKQGVQEMAQLNVDKAAYFAQALQDKGFAILNQSPFFNEFVIDLPFPAEEANRALLEAGIIGGYSLAETYHKPNQLLVCATEKRPKEEIDRFIAVLEGIKHA
;
A
#
# COMPACT_ATOMS: atom_id res chain seq x y z
N MET A 1 33.82 -22.97 -3.74
CA MET A 1 33.10 -23.85 -4.66
C MET A 1 33.62 -23.51 -6.04
N THR A 2 34.04 -24.51 -6.81
CA THR A 2 34.62 -24.34 -8.14
C THR A 2 33.63 -23.68 -9.09
N GLU A 3 34.15 -22.90 -10.05
CA GLU A 3 33.42 -21.98 -10.94
C GLU A 3 32.38 -22.63 -11.88
N GLU A 4 32.33 -23.96 -11.99
CA GLU A 4 31.57 -24.66 -13.04
C GLU A 4 30.30 -25.40 -12.57
N GLN A 5 29.89 -25.30 -11.31
CA GLN A 5 28.63 -25.91 -10.84
C GLN A 5 27.64 -24.86 -10.35
N PHE A 6 26.74 -24.46 -11.24
CA PHE A 6 25.62 -23.58 -10.91
C PHE A 6 24.59 -24.35 -10.09
N ARG A 7 24.54 -24.12 -8.76
CA ARG A 7 23.49 -24.70 -7.88
C ARG A 7 22.04 -24.43 -8.33
N TYR A 8 21.86 -23.45 -9.21
CA TYR A 8 20.57 -23.07 -9.78
C TYR A 8 20.11 -24.03 -10.88
N LEU A 9 21.03 -24.60 -11.66
CA LEU A 9 20.74 -25.59 -12.67
C LEU A 9 20.84 -26.98 -12.02
N PRO A 10 19.74 -27.73 -11.93
CA PRO A 10 19.75 -29.03 -11.25
C PRO A 10 20.43 -30.11 -12.09
N ASP A 11 20.46 -29.92 -13.42
CA ASP A 11 20.92 -30.92 -14.38
C ASP A 11 22.45 -30.98 -14.41
N THR A 12 22.97 -32.21 -14.36
CA THR A 12 24.39 -32.48 -14.53
C THR A 12 24.74 -32.68 -16.01
N ALA A 13 26.03 -32.64 -16.35
CA ALA A 13 26.48 -32.94 -17.71
C ALA A 13 26.07 -34.35 -18.20
N GLU A 14 25.86 -35.31 -17.30
CA GLU A 14 25.33 -36.62 -17.68
C GLU A 14 23.82 -36.55 -17.94
N ASP A 15 23.05 -35.83 -17.11
CA ASP A 15 21.63 -35.60 -17.36
C ASP A 15 21.42 -34.91 -18.71
N GLU A 16 22.18 -33.85 -19.01
CA GLU A 16 22.13 -33.15 -20.30
C GLU A 16 22.39 -34.11 -21.47
N LYS A 17 23.43 -34.94 -21.38
CA LYS A 17 23.77 -35.92 -22.43
C LYS A 17 22.69 -36.99 -22.61
N GLU A 18 22.16 -37.52 -21.53
CA GLU A 18 21.06 -38.50 -21.57
C GLU A 18 19.80 -37.88 -22.21
N MET A 19 19.46 -36.64 -21.84
CA MET A 19 18.33 -35.92 -22.42
C MET A 19 18.52 -35.65 -23.92
N LEU A 20 19.69 -35.16 -24.34
CA LEU A 20 20.00 -34.90 -25.76
C LEU A 20 19.90 -36.19 -26.59
N ALA A 21 20.40 -37.32 -26.06
CA ALA A 21 20.28 -38.62 -26.72
C ALA A 21 18.83 -39.10 -26.87
N VAL A 22 17.97 -38.86 -25.87
CA VAL A 22 16.53 -39.16 -25.94
C VAL A 22 15.83 -38.27 -26.97
N ILE A 23 16.17 -36.99 -27.03
CA ILE A 23 15.61 -36.03 -27.99
C ILE A 23 16.08 -36.35 -29.42
N GLY A 24 17.28 -36.90 -29.57
CA GLY A 24 17.88 -37.26 -30.86
C GLY A 24 18.67 -36.13 -31.51
N VAL A 25 19.24 -35.23 -30.70
CA VAL A 25 20.12 -34.14 -31.14
C VAL A 25 21.54 -34.33 -30.60
N GLU A 26 22.53 -33.67 -31.21
CA GLU A 26 23.95 -33.87 -30.89
C GLU A 26 24.49 -32.81 -29.91
N SER A 27 23.85 -31.64 -29.83
CA SER A 27 24.30 -30.51 -29.03
C SER A 27 23.14 -29.67 -28.47
N MET A 28 23.44 -28.81 -27.49
CA MET A 28 22.49 -27.83 -26.97
C MET A 28 22.07 -26.83 -28.05
N GLU A 29 22.98 -26.45 -28.96
CA GLU A 29 22.72 -25.54 -30.08
C GLU A 29 21.63 -26.07 -31.02
N ASP A 30 21.56 -27.40 -31.20
CA ASP A 30 20.55 -28.05 -32.04
C ASP A 30 19.13 -27.86 -31.49
N LEU A 31 18.96 -27.64 -30.18
CA LEU A 31 17.66 -27.36 -29.56
C LEU A 31 17.10 -26.00 -29.95
N PHE A 32 17.95 -25.09 -30.44
CA PHE A 32 17.57 -23.72 -30.73
C PHE A 32 17.35 -23.44 -32.22
N THR A 33 17.39 -24.44 -33.11
CA THR A 33 17.27 -24.26 -34.58
C THR A 33 16.03 -23.46 -35.01
N ASP A 34 14.94 -23.53 -34.23
CA ASP A 34 13.68 -22.83 -34.51
C ASP A 34 13.76 -21.30 -34.32
N ILE A 35 14.79 -20.79 -33.63
CA ILE A 35 15.02 -19.35 -33.48
C ILE A 35 15.66 -18.82 -34.78
N PRO A 36 15.05 -17.89 -35.53
CA PRO A 36 15.64 -17.40 -36.78
C PRO A 36 17.02 -16.75 -36.55
N GLU A 37 18.02 -17.10 -37.37
CA GLU A 37 19.40 -16.61 -37.20
C GLU A 37 19.51 -15.07 -37.21
N GLY A 38 18.66 -14.42 -38.01
CA GLY A 38 18.63 -12.96 -38.13
C GLY A 38 18.22 -12.21 -36.85
N ILE A 39 17.65 -12.90 -35.86
CA ILE A 39 17.28 -12.30 -34.55
C ILE A 39 18.10 -12.87 -33.39
N ARG A 40 19.01 -13.82 -33.63
CA ARG A 40 19.89 -14.36 -32.58
C ARG A 40 20.97 -13.35 -32.26
N LEU A 41 21.25 -13.18 -30.98
CA LEU A 41 22.44 -12.47 -30.54
C LEU A 41 23.67 -13.28 -30.95
N LYS A 42 24.60 -12.67 -31.70
CA LYS A 42 25.82 -13.32 -32.19
C LYS A 42 27.04 -13.09 -31.30
N GLU A 43 26.88 -12.23 -30.31
CA GLU A 43 27.93 -11.78 -29.41
C GLU A 43 27.57 -12.22 -27.99
N GLU A 44 28.56 -12.31 -27.11
CA GLU A 44 28.27 -12.52 -25.69
C GLU A 44 27.51 -11.32 -25.10
N LEU A 45 26.72 -11.57 -24.07
CA LEU A 45 26.08 -10.49 -23.32
C LEU A 45 27.17 -9.62 -22.69
N ALA A 46 27.09 -8.31 -22.91
CA ALA A 46 28.00 -7.32 -22.33
C ALA A 46 27.69 -7.08 -20.84
N ILE A 47 27.86 -8.13 -20.02
CA ILE A 47 27.63 -8.13 -18.57
C ILE A 47 28.93 -8.52 -17.83
N PRO A 48 29.12 -8.10 -16.56
CA PRO A 48 30.26 -8.52 -15.77
C PRO A 48 30.34 -10.05 -15.66
N ALA A 49 31.56 -10.57 -15.53
CA ALA A 49 31.78 -11.98 -15.26
C ALA A 49 31.06 -12.41 -13.98
N ALA A 50 30.62 -13.67 -13.95
CA ALA A 50 30.02 -14.26 -12.76
C ALA A 50 31.00 -14.21 -11.58
N VAL A 51 30.47 -13.97 -10.38
CA VAL A 51 31.22 -14.01 -9.13
C VAL A 51 30.67 -15.12 -8.24
N SER A 52 31.49 -15.61 -7.32
CA SER A 52 31.02 -16.62 -6.38
C SER A 52 29.91 -16.08 -5.48
N GLU A 53 29.04 -16.95 -4.96
CA GLU A 53 27.96 -16.56 -4.04
C GLU A 53 28.48 -15.76 -2.83
N SER A 54 29.63 -16.16 -2.27
CA SER A 54 30.24 -15.45 -1.14
C SER A 54 30.71 -14.04 -1.51
N GLU A 55 31.26 -13.85 -2.70
CA GLU A 55 31.67 -12.53 -3.19
C GLU A 55 30.45 -11.67 -3.49
N LEU A 56 29.42 -12.23 -4.13
CA LEU A 56 28.16 -11.54 -4.40
C LEU A 56 27.53 -11.02 -3.10
N LEU A 57 27.43 -11.85 -2.06
CA LEU A 57 26.88 -11.43 -0.77
C LEU A 57 27.68 -10.29 -0.12
N LYS A 58 29.01 -10.32 -0.22
CA LYS A 58 29.87 -9.22 0.28
C LYS A 58 29.66 -7.94 -0.52
N GLN A 59 29.57 -8.05 -1.85
CA GLN A 59 29.32 -6.90 -2.72
C GLN A 59 27.95 -6.28 -2.43
N MET A 60 26.90 -7.09 -2.36
CA MET A 60 25.54 -6.63 -2.05
C MET A 60 25.47 -5.98 -0.66
N LYS A 61 26.13 -6.56 0.35
CA LYS A 61 26.22 -5.95 1.68
C LYS A 61 26.94 -4.61 1.66
N SER A 62 28.06 -4.50 0.95
CA SER A 62 28.81 -3.24 0.83
C SER A 62 28.00 -2.14 0.13
N ILE A 63 27.14 -2.50 -0.84
CA ILE A 63 26.22 -1.55 -1.48
C ILE A 63 25.12 -1.14 -0.50
N ALA A 64 24.52 -2.10 0.21
CA ALA A 64 23.46 -1.83 1.19
C ALA A 64 23.94 -0.94 2.34
N GLU A 65 25.18 -1.09 2.80
CA GLU A 65 25.80 -0.28 3.86
C GLU A 65 26.03 1.20 3.47
N LYS A 66 25.84 1.57 2.19
CA LYS A 66 25.82 2.98 1.76
C LYS A 66 24.51 3.68 2.13
N ASN A 67 23.45 2.93 2.39
CA ASN A 67 22.18 3.48 2.83
C ASN A 67 22.16 3.66 4.34
N VAL A 68 21.37 4.61 4.82
CA VAL A 68 20.97 4.66 6.23
C VAL A 68 19.63 3.98 6.37
N SER A 69 19.59 2.88 7.13
CA SER A 69 18.39 2.09 7.36
C SER A 69 17.45 2.75 8.37
N ALA A 70 16.17 2.38 8.33
CA ALA A 70 15.14 2.90 9.23
C ALA A 70 15.41 2.62 10.73
N GLY A 71 16.28 1.66 11.06
CA GLY A 71 16.69 1.38 12.43
C GLY A 71 17.80 2.28 12.97
N GLN A 72 18.41 3.13 12.12
CA GLN A 72 19.58 3.95 12.50
C GLN A 72 19.21 5.40 12.84
N MET A 73 18.05 5.89 12.40
CA MET A 73 17.58 7.24 12.68
C MET A 73 16.09 7.23 12.98
N PRO A 74 15.61 8.08 13.92
CA PRO A 74 14.18 8.28 14.10
C PRO A 74 13.57 8.97 12.87
N ILE A 75 12.34 8.57 12.54
CA ILE A 75 11.62 9.01 11.34
C ILE A 75 10.30 9.64 11.72
N PHE A 76 10.10 10.88 11.29
CA PHE A 76 8.89 11.68 11.52
C PHE A 76 8.18 12.08 10.21
N MET A 77 8.52 11.43 9.09
CA MET A 77 8.06 11.82 7.75
C MET A 77 6.58 11.50 7.48
N GLY A 78 6.15 10.28 7.80
CA GLY A 78 4.80 9.81 7.47
C GLY A 78 4.52 9.88 5.97
N ALA A 79 3.44 10.56 5.59
CA ALA A 79 2.96 10.75 4.23
C ALA A 79 2.65 9.41 3.53
N GLY A 80 1.92 8.53 4.21
CA GLY A 80 1.47 7.25 3.64
C GLY A 80 2.45 6.09 3.72
N THR A 81 3.63 6.27 4.33
CA THR A 81 4.55 5.17 4.67
C THR A 81 5.11 5.40 6.06
N TYR A 82 4.97 4.41 6.94
CA TYR A 82 5.11 4.60 8.37
C TYR A 82 6.09 3.60 8.97
N ASP A 83 6.91 4.06 9.92
CA ASP A 83 7.79 3.21 10.69
C ASP A 83 7.02 2.57 11.85
N HIS A 84 6.46 1.38 11.59
CA HIS A 84 5.69 0.59 12.55
C HIS A 84 6.45 -0.62 13.08
N TYR A 85 6.07 -1.10 14.25
CA TYR A 85 6.55 -2.35 14.83
C TYR A 85 6.05 -3.54 14.01
N ILE A 86 6.97 -4.46 13.70
CA ILE A 86 6.67 -5.70 12.97
C ILE A 86 6.96 -6.86 13.93
N PRO A 87 5.95 -7.63 14.36
CA PRO A 87 6.17 -8.81 15.19
C PRO A 87 7.10 -9.82 14.50
N SER A 88 8.08 -10.36 15.22
CA SER A 88 9.08 -11.29 14.66
C SER A 88 8.48 -12.56 14.05
N VAL A 89 7.24 -12.92 14.43
CA VAL A 89 6.50 -14.05 13.86
C VAL A 89 6.12 -13.82 12.39
N VAL A 90 6.00 -12.56 11.95
CA VAL A 90 5.69 -12.22 10.55
C VAL A 90 6.78 -12.78 9.63
N ASP A 91 8.03 -12.38 9.85
CA ASP A 91 9.18 -12.85 9.06
C ASP A 91 9.32 -14.36 9.12
N ALA A 92 9.13 -14.96 10.31
CA ALA A 92 9.22 -16.40 10.50
C ALA A 92 8.18 -17.19 9.69
N VAL A 93 6.98 -16.63 9.46
CA VAL A 93 5.93 -17.27 8.67
C VAL A 93 6.15 -17.05 7.17
N ILE A 94 6.41 -15.81 6.75
CA ILE A 94 6.54 -15.51 5.31
C ILE A 94 7.82 -16.05 4.69
N SER A 95 8.84 -16.37 5.48
CA SER A 95 10.07 -17.03 5.01
C SER A 95 9.90 -18.53 4.78
N ARG A 96 8.75 -19.13 5.12
CA ARG A 96 8.50 -20.55 4.92
C ARG A 96 8.30 -20.85 3.44
N SER A 97 8.97 -21.89 2.93
CA SER A 97 8.92 -22.26 1.51
C SER A 97 7.50 -22.52 1.00
N GLU A 98 6.63 -23.06 1.84
CA GLU A 98 5.23 -23.38 1.51
C GLU A 98 4.40 -22.12 1.18
N PHE A 99 4.85 -20.94 1.61
CA PHE A 99 4.26 -19.64 1.23
C PHE A 99 5.15 -18.88 0.24
N TYR A 100 6.46 -18.81 0.51
CA TYR A 100 7.38 -17.96 -0.26
C TYR A 100 7.58 -18.43 -1.71
N THR A 101 7.55 -19.74 -1.94
CA THR A 101 7.77 -20.32 -3.28
C THR A 101 6.47 -20.68 -4.00
N ALA A 102 5.33 -20.61 -3.30
CA ALA A 102 4.03 -20.86 -3.89
C ALA A 102 3.68 -19.74 -4.90
N TYR A 103 2.94 -20.12 -5.94
CA TYR A 103 2.33 -19.17 -6.86
C TYR A 103 0.82 -19.16 -6.67
N THR A 104 0.10 -18.44 -7.53
CA THR A 104 -1.36 -18.32 -7.45
C THR A 104 -2.03 -19.69 -7.19
N PRO A 105 -2.91 -19.81 -6.17
CA PRO A 105 -3.49 -21.08 -5.75
C PRO A 105 -4.60 -21.56 -6.71
N TYR A 106 -4.22 -21.88 -7.95
CA TYR A 106 -5.12 -22.38 -9.00
C TYR A 106 -5.61 -23.80 -8.70
N GLN A 107 -4.77 -24.62 -8.07
CA GLN A 107 -5.12 -25.97 -7.62
C GLN A 107 -5.50 -25.90 -6.15
N ALA A 108 -6.79 -25.68 -5.89
CA ALA A 108 -7.28 -25.35 -4.55
C ALA A 108 -7.01 -26.47 -3.54
N GLU A 109 -7.14 -27.72 -3.96
CA GLU A 109 -6.93 -28.93 -3.17
C GLU A 109 -5.50 -29.04 -2.63
N ALA A 110 -4.52 -28.50 -3.37
CA ALA A 110 -3.11 -28.47 -2.98
C ALA A 110 -2.68 -27.15 -2.29
N SER A 111 -3.60 -26.19 -2.13
CA SER A 111 -3.29 -24.82 -1.72
C SER A 111 -4.16 -24.29 -0.57
N GLN A 112 -4.82 -25.18 0.19
CA GLN A 112 -5.78 -24.77 1.23
C GLN A 112 -5.17 -23.86 2.32
N GLY A 113 -3.90 -24.04 2.66
CA GLY A 113 -3.23 -23.18 3.66
C GLY A 113 -3.09 -21.72 3.21
N GLU A 114 -2.69 -21.50 1.95
CA GLU A 114 -2.61 -20.16 1.37
C GLU A 114 -4.01 -19.55 1.19
N LEU A 115 -4.96 -20.34 0.69
CA LEU A 115 -6.34 -19.89 0.49
C LEU A 115 -7.01 -19.51 1.81
N GLN A 116 -6.82 -20.29 2.86
CA GLN A 116 -7.31 -19.95 4.20
C GLN A 116 -6.67 -18.65 4.70
N ALA A 117 -5.34 -18.49 4.59
CA ALA A 117 -4.67 -17.27 5.04
C ALA A 117 -5.16 -16.02 4.29
N ILE A 118 -5.41 -16.15 2.98
CA ILE A 118 -6.02 -15.08 2.19
C ILE A 118 -7.47 -14.81 2.64
N PHE A 119 -8.25 -15.84 2.92
CA PHE A 119 -9.61 -15.67 3.42
C PHE A 119 -9.62 -14.94 4.77
N GLU A 120 -8.71 -15.28 5.68
CA GLU A 120 -8.53 -14.61 6.97
C GLU A 120 -8.10 -13.14 6.79
N PHE A 121 -7.18 -12.85 5.87
CA PHE A 121 -6.84 -11.47 5.47
C PHE A 121 -8.09 -10.68 5.04
N GLN A 122 -8.89 -11.25 4.13
CA GLN A 122 -10.12 -10.61 3.65
C GLN A 122 -11.10 -10.36 4.79
N SER A 123 -11.27 -11.32 5.70
CA SER A 123 -12.13 -11.19 6.88
C SER A 123 -11.68 -10.07 7.81
N MET A 124 -10.40 -10.03 8.18
CA MET A 124 -9.86 -9.00 9.08
C MET A 124 -9.99 -7.59 8.49
N ILE A 125 -9.72 -7.42 7.19
CA ILE A 125 -9.88 -6.13 6.53
C ILE A 125 -11.36 -5.74 6.39
N SER A 126 -12.24 -6.69 6.07
CA SER A 126 -13.70 -6.44 6.04
C SER A 126 -14.20 -5.98 7.41
N GLU A 127 -13.72 -6.59 8.50
CA GLU A 127 -14.06 -6.18 9.87
C GLU A 127 -13.55 -4.76 10.19
N LEU A 128 -12.29 -4.44 9.89
CA LEU A 128 -11.72 -3.10 10.12
C LEU A 128 -12.44 -2.02 9.32
N THR A 129 -12.80 -2.32 8.08
CA THR A 129 -13.42 -1.34 7.16
C THR A 129 -14.94 -1.25 7.32
N GLY A 130 -15.57 -2.20 8.00
CA GLY A 130 -17.03 -2.31 8.11
C GLY A 130 -17.71 -2.66 6.79
N MET A 131 -16.98 -3.31 5.88
CA MET A 131 -17.45 -3.64 4.53
C MET A 131 -17.77 -5.14 4.40
N GLU A 132 -18.64 -5.51 3.47
CA GLU A 132 -19.14 -6.88 3.36
C GLU A 132 -18.18 -7.84 2.62
N ALA A 133 -17.32 -7.33 1.73
CA ALA A 133 -16.39 -8.16 0.97
C ALA A 133 -15.07 -7.43 0.69
N THR A 134 -13.95 -8.15 0.78
CA THR A 134 -12.60 -7.67 0.49
C THR A 134 -11.91 -8.61 -0.50
N ASN A 135 -11.06 -8.07 -1.39
CA ASN A 135 -10.28 -8.87 -2.32
C ASN A 135 -8.97 -9.42 -1.72
N SER A 136 -8.32 -10.31 -2.45
CA SER A 136 -6.97 -10.82 -2.13
C SER A 136 -5.91 -9.96 -2.80
N SER A 137 -5.81 -8.74 -2.28
CA SER A 137 -4.80 -7.71 -2.53
C SER A 137 -4.68 -7.13 -3.94
N LEU A 138 -4.16 -5.90 -3.97
CA LEU A 138 -3.65 -5.15 -5.12
C LEU A 138 -2.21 -4.67 -4.80
N TYR A 139 -1.54 -4.01 -5.75
CA TYR A 139 -0.11 -3.67 -5.62
C TYR A 139 0.23 -2.76 -4.42
N ASP A 140 -0.58 -1.74 -4.19
CA ASP A 140 -0.45 -0.75 -3.11
C ASP A 140 -1.79 0.00 -2.96
N GLY A 141 -1.90 0.84 -1.93
CA GLY A 141 -3.11 1.62 -1.67
C GLY A 141 -3.49 2.63 -2.76
N PHE A 142 -2.52 3.14 -3.54
CA PHE A 142 -2.77 4.12 -4.61
C PHE A 142 -3.37 3.45 -5.85
N ALA A 143 -2.84 2.28 -6.22
CA ALA A 143 -3.40 1.42 -7.26
C ALA A 143 -4.81 0.96 -6.88
N SER A 144 -5.04 0.60 -5.61
CA SER A 144 -6.39 0.28 -5.10
C SER A 144 -7.37 1.43 -5.30
N LEU A 145 -6.97 2.66 -4.96
CA LEU A 145 -7.82 3.84 -5.14
C LEU A 145 -8.13 4.11 -6.63
N SER A 146 -7.15 3.94 -7.51
CA SER A 146 -7.39 4.07 -8.95
C SER A 146 -8.37 3.02 -9.49
N GLU A 147 -8.31 1.77 -9.03
CA GLU A 147 -9.29 0.76 -9.42
C GLU A 147 -10.67 1.04 -8.81
N ALA A 148 -10.76 1.69 -7.65
CA ALA A 148 -12.03 2.03 -7.02
C ALA A 148 -12.79 3.06 -7.85
N VAL A 149 -12.06 4.07 -8.35
CA VAL A 149 -12.57 5.04 -9.32
C VAL A 149 -13.08 4.34 -10.59
N GLY A 150 -12.33 3.36 -11.12
CA GLY A 150 -12.74 2.55 -12.26
C GLY A 150 -14.01 1.74 -12.00
N LEU A 151 -14.11 1.10 -10.83
CA LEU A 151 -15.30 0.35 -10.42
C LEU A 151 -16.52 1.27 -10.34
N ALA A 152 -16.39 2.42 -9.68
CA ALA A 152 -17.49 3.36 -9.51
C ALA A 152 -18.03 3.86 -10.86
N ALA A 153 -17.15 4.23 -11.79
CA ALA A 153 -17.53 4.60 -13.15
C ALA A 153 -18.26 3.46 -13.88
N ALA A 154 -17.77 2.22 -13.75
CA ALA A 154 -18.38 1.06 -14.39
C ALA A 154 -19.76 0.68 -13.81
N VAL A 155 -19.96 0.88 -12.51
CA VAL A 155 -21.24 0.59 -11.83
C VAL A 155 -22.28 1.67 -12.12
N THR A 156 -21.89 2.93 -12.02
CA THR A 156 -22.79 4.08 -12.22
C THR A 156 -23.03 4.41 -13.69
N LYS A 157 -22.12 3.96 -14.58
CA LYS A 157 -22.06 4.33 -16.01
C LYS A 157 -21.91 5.84 -16.22
N ARG A 158 -21.09 6.45 -15.36
CA ARG A 158 -20.80 7.89 -15.29
C ARG A 158 -19.29 8.10 -15.34
N ASN A 159 -18.86 9.28 -15.79
CA ASN A 159 -17.45 9.59 -16.07
C ASN A 159 -16.86 10.67 -15.16
N GLU A 160 -17.68 11.47 -14.46
CA GLU A 160 -17.16 12.52 -13.59
C GLU A 160 -16.75 11.98 -12.21
N ILE A 161 -15.57 12.39 -11.74
CA ILE A 161 -15.02 12.03 -10.43
C ILE A 161 -14.72 13.30 -9.66
N VAL A 162 -15.31 13.44 -8.47
CA VAL A 162 -15.03 14.54 -7.55
C VAL A 162 -13.97 14.07 -6.55
N LEU A 163 -12.76 14.60 -6.64
CA LEU A 163 -11.58 14.13 -5.91
C LEU A 163 -11.10 15.19 -4.91
N SER A 164 -11.07 14.89 -3.61
CA SER A 164 -10.53 15.84 -2.63
C SER A 164 -9.02 16.07 -2.81
N GLN A 165 -8.57 17.33 -2.72
CA GLN A 165 -7.14 17.67 -2.65
C GLN A 165 -6.45 17.21 -1.36
N ALA A 166 -7.24 16.82 -0.36
CA ALA A 166 -6.77 16.21 0.87
C ALA A 166 -6.45 14.71 0.71
N VAL A 167 -6.69 14.12 -0.46
CA VAL A 167 -6.16 12.79 -0.81
C VAL A 167 -4.66 12.90 -1.14
N HIS A 168 -3.90 11.90 -0.74
CA HIS A 168 -2.45 11.80 -0.94
C HIS A 168 -2.06 12.19 -2.39
N PRO A 169 -1.09 13.09 -2.58
CA PRO A 169 -0.75 13.63 -3.90
C PRO A 169 -0.37 12.55 -4.92
N ASN A 170 0.39 11.53 -4.52
CA ASN A 170 0.70 10.40 -5.40
C ASN A 170 -0.53 9.56 -5.77
N ALA A 171 -1.50 9.39 -4.86
CA ALA A 171 -2.75 8.69 -5.17
C ALA A 171 -3.57 9.49 -6.20
N ARG A 172 -3.64 10.82 -6.04
CA ARG A 172 -4.25 11.73 -7.03
C ARG A 172 -3.54 11.63 -8.38
N ALA A 173 -2.21 11.62 -8.40
CA ALA A 173 -1.42 11.48 -9.63
C ALA A 173 -1.69 10.14 -10.35
N VAL A 174 -1.79 9.03 -9.61
CA VAL A 174 -2.16 7.72 -10.19
C VAL A 174 -3.57 7.75 -10.78
N ILE A 175 -4.54 8.35 -10.08
CA ILE A 175 -5.91 8.53 -10.60
C ILE A 175 -5.89 9.33 -11.91
N HIS A 176 -5.21 10.48 -11.95
CA HIS A 176 -5.12 11.32 -13.15
C HIS A 176 -4.45 10.60 -14.32
N ALA A 177 -3.35 9.88 -14.06
CA ALA A 177 -2.67 9.08 -15.08
C ALA A 177 -3.59 8.00 -15.67
N ALA A 178 -4.38 7.36 -14.82
CA ALA A 178 -5.31 6.29 -15.19
C ALA A 178 -6.62 6.79 -15.83
N ALA A 179 -7.06 8.00 -15.49
CA ALA A 179 -8.34 8.58 -15.90
C ALA A 179 -8.46 8.75 -17.42
N LYS A 180 -7.39 9.22 -18.07
CA LYS A 180 -7.37 9.43 -19.53
C LYS A 180 -7.65 8.16 -20.32
N GLY A 181 -7.04 7.04 -19.92
CA GLY A 181 -7.26 5.74 -20.56
C GLY A 181 -8.66 5.17 -20.33
N ARG A 182 -9.34 5.61 -19.26
CA ARG A 182 -10.70 5.20 -18.88
C ARG A 182 -11.79 6.17 -19.35
N GLY A 183 -11.42 7.32 -19.93
CA GLY A 183 -12.36 8.37 -20.33
C GLY A 183 -13.07 9.02 -19.14
N LEU A 184 -12.36 9.23 -18.03
CA LEU A 184 -12.88 9.84 -16.82
C LEU A 184 -12.48 11.31 -16.71
N ASP A 185 -13.41 12.14 -16.26
CA ASP A 185 -13.21 13.56 -16.00
C ASP A 185 -13.03 13.76 -14.49
N VAL A 186 -11.79 14.02 -14.07
CA VAL A 186 -11.44 14.17 -12.65
C VAL A 186 -11.41 15.65 -12.28
N ILE A 187 -12.27 16.03 -11.33
CA ILE A 187 -12.38 17.40 -10.82
C ILE A 187 -11.90 17.40 -9.37
N GLU A 188 -10.84 18.17 -9.10
CA GLU A 188 -10.32 18.29 -7.73
C GLU A 188 -11.09 19.32 -6.91
N VAL A 189 -11.45 18.96 -5.69
CA VAL A 189 -12.09 19.85 -4.70
C VAL A 189 -11.02 20.46 -3.81
N LEU A 190 -11.03 21.79 -3.72
CA LEU A 190 -10.18 22.53 -2.79
C LEU A 190 -10.51 22.17 -1.34
N MET A 191 -9.52 22.36 -0.48
CA MET A 191 -9.71 22.23 0.97
C MET A 191 -10.39 23.46 1.56
N GLU A 192 -11.13 23.26 2.65
CA GLU A 192 -11.52 24.31 3.58
C GLU A 192 -10.68 24.11 4.84
N LYS A 193 -9.68 24.97 5.04
CA LYS A 193 -8.67 24.83 6.09
C LYS A 193 -7.89 23.51 5.95
N ASP A 194 -8.16 22.52 6.80
CA ASP A 194 -7.46 21.24 6.92
C ASP A 194 -8.31 20.04 6.46
N VAL A 195 -9.53 20.25 5.97
CA VAL A 195 -10.45 19.20 5.49
C VAL A 195 -11.02 19.52 4.11
N THR A 196 -11.72 18.58 3.50
CA THR A 196 -12.38 18.75 2.20
C THR A 196 -13.47 19.82 2.27
N ASN A 197 -13.52 20.74 1.30
CA ASN A 197 -14.57 21.77 1.28
C ASN A 197 -15.93 21.19 0.84
N PHE A 198 -16.76 20.82 1.81
CA PHE A 198 -18.06 20.18 1.54
C PHE A 198 -19.05 21.05 0.74
N ASN A 199 -18.96 22.38 0.84
CA ASN A 199 -19.82 23.26 0.05
C ASN A 199 -19.44 23.24 -1.42
N VAL A 200 -18.14 23.30 -1.72
CA VAL A 200 -17.63 23.17 -3.09
C VAL A 200 -17.88 21.76 -3.61
N THR A 201 -17.67 20.72 -2.81
CA THR A 201 -18.02 19.33 -3.17
C THR A 201 -19.48 19.24 -3.62
N ARG A 202 -20.41 19.82 -2.87
CA ARG A 202 -21.84 19.82 -3.21
C ARG A 202 -22.15 20.53 -4.53
N CYS A 203 -21.47 21.63 -4.81
CA CYS A 203 -21.63 22.37 -6.07
C CYS A 203 -21.06 21.62 -7.28
N LEU A 204 -19.96 20.89 -7.08
CA LEU A 204 -19.29 20.12 -8.13
C LEU A 204 -19.93 18.74 -8.38
N THR A 205 -20.68 18.21 -7.42
CA THR A 205 -21.35 16.92 -7.56
C THR A 205 -22.62 17.08 -8.41
N THR A 206 -22.62 16.45 -9.58
CA THR A 206 -23.70 16.48 -10.57
C THR A 206 -24.40 15.12 -10.68
N PRO A 207 -25.54 15.01 -11.39
CA PRO A 207 -26.11 13.71 -11.74
C PRO A 207 -25.21 12.81 -12.60
N ASP A 208 -24.16 13.36 -13.21
CA ASP A 208 -23.15 12.64 -14.01
C ASP A 208 -21.89 12.29 -13.19
N THR A 209 -21.87 12.61 -11.89
CA THR A 209 -20.81 12.18 -10.97
C THR A 209 -20.94 10.70 -10.61
N ALA A 210 -19.87 9.95 -10.90
CA ALA A 210 -19.74 8.54 -10.54
C ALA A 210 -19.35 8.35 -9.08
N ALA A 211 -18.40 9.15 -8.58
CA ALA A 211 -17.90 9.04 -7.22
C ALA A 211 -17.38 10.35 -6.64
N ILE A 212 -17.46 10.44 -5.31
CA ILE A 212 -16.71 11.38 -4.48
C ILE A 212 -15.60 10.60 -3.76
N VAL A 213 -14.36 11.08 -3.86
CA VAL A 213 -13.17 10.41 -3.34
C VAL A 213 -12.54 11.25 -2.22
N VAL A 214 -12.41 10.64 -1.04
CA VAL A 214 -11.79 11.25 0.15
C VAL A 214 -10.80 10.28 0.82
N GLN A 215 -9.96 10.79 1.72
CA GLN A 215 -9.01 9.99 2.49
C GLN A 215 -9.30 10.14 4.00
N TYR A 216 -9.09 9.07 4.78
CA TYR A 216 -9.52 8.97 6.18
C TYR A 216 -8.47 8.26 7.09
N PRO A 217 -7.78 9.00 7.99
CA PRO A 217 -7.59 10.45 7.99
C PRO A 217 -6.99 10.96 6.67
N ASN A 218 -7.20 12.23 6.35
CA ASN A 218 -6.71 12.81 5.11
C ASN A 218 -5.18 12.99 5.11
N PHE A 219 -4.59 13.37 3.97
CA PHE A 219 -3.14 13.51 3.80
C PHE A 219 -2.48 14.47 4.81
N PHE A 220 -3.25 15.43 5.35
CA PHE A 220 -2.76 16.40 6.32
C PHE A 220 -2.94 15.92 7.77
N GLY A 221 -3.44 14.69 7.96
CA GLY A 221 -3.69 14.05 9.25
C GLY A 221 -5.11 14.24 9.79
N SER A 222 -5.90 15.16 9.22
CA SER A 222 -7.23 15.50 9.74
C SER A 222 -8.29 14.45 9.42
N VAL A 223 -9.13 14.15 10.41
CA VAL A 223 -10.27 13.23 10.30
C VAL A 223 -11.42 13.93 9.56
N GLU A 224 -11.84 13.37 8.43
CA GLU A 224 -12.95 13.87 7.60
C GLU A 224 -14.32 13.38 8.12
N ASP A 225 -15.36 14.22 8.04
CA ASP A 225 -16.74 13.81 8.34
C ASP A 225 -17.35 13.06 7.15
N LEU A 226 -17.15 11.73 7.13
CA LEU A 226 -17.60 10.88 6.04
C LEU A 226 -19.13 10.87 5.88
N ALA A 227 -19.90 11.09 6.94
CA ALA A 227 -21.37 11.11 6.88
C ALA A 227 -21.88 12.33 6.08
N VAL A 228 -21.22 13.49 6.21
CA VAL A 228 -21.52 14.67 5.39
C VAL A 228 -21.20 14.41 3.91
N VAL A 229 -20.05 13.80 3.62
CA VAL A 229 -19.67 13.45 2.24
C VAL A 229 -20.65 12.45 1.64
N LYS A 230 -21.06 11.43 2.41
CA LYS A 230 -22.05 10.44 1.98
C LYS A 230 -23.35 11.10 1.57
N LYS A 231 -23.89 12.01 2.39
CA LYS A 231 -25.12 12.73 2.07
C LYS A 231 -25.03 13.49 0.74
N ILE A 232 -23.90 14.15 0.48
CA ILE A 232 -23.66 14.84 -0.80
C ILE A 232 -23.66 13.85 -1.97
N ALA A 233 -23.01 12.69 -1.79
CA ALA A 233 -22.98 11.66 -2.82
C ALA A 233 -24.39 11.11 -3.12
N GLU A 234 -25.17 10.81 -2.08
CA GLU A 234 -26.53 10.27 -2.19
C GLU A 234 -27.50 11.22 -2.91
N ASP A 235 -27.41 12.53 -2.64
CA ASP A 235 -28.25 13.55 -3.28
C ASP A 235 -28.16 13.52 -4.82
N LYS A 236 -27.09 12.95 -5.38
CA LYS A 236 -26.85 12.79 -6.82
C LYS A 236 -26.67 11.34 -7.28
N GLY A 237 -26.77 10.38 -6.36
CA GLY A 237 -26.54 8.96 -6.63
C GLY A 237 -25.09 8.61 -7.00
N ALA A 238 -24.11 9.42 -6.57
CA ALA A 238 -22.69 9.10 -6.68
C ALA A 238 -22.28 8.11 -5.56
N LEU A 239 -21.20 7.37 -5.77
CA LEU A 239 -20.63 6.49 -4.74
C LEU A 239 -19.64 7.26 -3.85
N LEU A 240 -19.55 6.90 -2.57
CA LEU A 240 -18.49 7.37 -1.68
C LEU A 240 -17.32 6.38 -1.69
N ILE A 241 -16.13 6.85 -2.11
CA ILE A 241 -14.88 6.10 -2.06
C ILE A 241 -14.00 6.69 -0.96
N VAL A 242 -13.54 5.85 -0.05
CA VAL A 242 -12.67 6.25 1.08
C VAL A 242 -11.35 5.50 1.01
N MET A 243 -10.24 6.25 0.90
CA MET A 243 -8.90 5.71 1.14
C MET A 243 -8.59 5.81 2.63
N ALA A 244 -8.51 4.70 3.36
CA ALA A 244 -8.30 4.71 4.80
C ALA A 244 -6.95 4.10 5.22
N ASN A 245 -6.35 4.66 6.27
CA ASN A 245 -5.26 4.00 6.98
C ASN A 245 -5.87 2.90 7.86
N PRO A 246 -5.58 1.61 7.62
CA PRO A 246 -6.30 0.53 8.29
C PRO A 246 -5.92 0.40 9.78
N LEU A 247 -4.77 0.92 10.22
CA LEU A 247 -4.43 0.99 11.65
C LEU A 247 -5.29 2.04 12.38
N ALA A 248 -5.60 3.18 11.73
CA ALA A 248 -6.46 4.20 12.33
C ALA A 248 -7.87 3.67 12.63
N LEU A 249 -8.34 2.67 11.86
CA LEU A 249 -9.63 2.00 12.04
C LEU A 249 -9.69 1.11 13.28
N GLY A 250 -8.57 0.90 13.99
CA GLY A 250 -8.59 0.30 15.32
C GLY A 250 -9.32 1.16 16.37
N ILE A 251 -9.40 2.47 16.14
CA ILE A 251 -10.01 3.45 17.06
C ILE A 251 -11.05 4.36 16.40
N LEU A 252 -10.91 4.64 15.10
CA LEU A 252 -11.88 5.44 14.35
C LEU A 252 -13.05 4.56 13.89
N GLU A 253 -14.22 5.18 13.76
CA GLU A 253 -15.40 4.49 13.23
C GLU A 253 -15.13 4.00 11.81
N ALA A 254 -15.54 2.77 11.53
CA ALA A 254 -15.27 2.12 10.26
C ALA A 254 -15.99 2.85 9.10
N PRO A 255 -15.33 3.13 7.96
CA PRO A 255 -15.95 3.89 6.87
C PRO A 255 -17.24 3.26 6.31
N GLY A 256 -17.36 1.93 6.33
CA GLY A 256 -18.58 1.23 5.93
C GLY A 256 -19.79 1.58 6.80
N ASN A 257 -19.60 1.71 8.11
CA ASN A 257 -20.65 2.14 9.05
C ASN A 257 -21.02 3.61 8.86
N LEU A 258 -20.13 4.42 8.28
CA LEU A 258 -20.35 5.81 7.91
C LEU A 258 -20.88 5.98 6.46
N GLY A 259 -21.20 4.87 5.79
CA GLY A 259 -21.88 4.85 4.51
C GLY A 259 -20.96 4.80 3.28
N ALA A 260 -19.66 4.52 3.44
CA ALA A 260 -18.77 4.30 2.31
C ALA A 260 -19.29 3.16 1.40
N ASP A 261 -19.20 3.35 0.08
CA ASP A 261 -19.57 2.31 -0.89
C ASP A 261 -18.36 1.43 -1.26
N ILE A 262 -17.16 2.03 -1.22
CA ILE A 262 -15.87 1.39 -1.48
C ILE A 262 -14.84 1.93 -0.48
N VAL A 263 -14.09 1.05 0.17
CA VAL A 263 -13.00 1.41 1.07
C VAL A 263 -11.72 0.73 0.57
N VAL A 264 -10.67 1.52 0.42
CA VAL A 264 -9.36 1.05 -0.04
C VAL A 264 -8.28 1.60 0.85
N GLY A 265 -7.07 1.07 0.75
CA GLY A 265 -5.93 1.60 1.48
C GLY A 265 -4.73 0.69 1.34
N ASP A 266 -3.69 0.99 2.09
CA ASP A 266 -2.47 0.20 2.13
C ASP A 266 -2.33 -0.48 3.49
N THR A 267 -2.04 -1.78 3.47
CA THR A 267 -1.83 -2.58 4.67
C THR A 267 -0.40 -2.52 5.21
N GLN A 268 0.44 -1.63 4.67
CA GLN A 268 1.80 -1.38 5.17
C GLN A 268 1.93 -1.29 6.70
N PRO A 269 1.00 -0.63 7.43
CA PRO A 269 1.06 -0.60 8.90
C PRO A 269 1.04 -1.96 9.58
N PHE A 270 0.53 -3.00 8.92
CA PHE A 270 0.44 -4.35 9.44
C PHE A 270 1.58 -5.22 8.92
N GLY A 271 2.75 -5.09 9.53
CA GLY A 271 3.83 -6.06 9.37
C GLY A 271 4.61 -5.96 8.06
N LEU A 272 4.44 -4.90 7.27
CA LEU A 272 5.25 -4.67 6.07
C LEU A 272 6.28 -3.57 6.31
N PRO A 273 7.56 -3.80 5.99
CA PRO A 273 8.59 -2.77 6.09
C PRO A 273 8.40 -1.70 5.02
N MET A 274 8.78 -0.46 5.32
CA MET A 274 8.71 0.68 4.39
C MET A 274 9.43 0.43 3.06
N SER A 275 10.51 -0.37 3.09
CA SER A 275 11.21 -0.93 1.92
C SER A 275 11.50 0.04 0.77
N PHE A 276 11.70 1.33 1.10
CA PHE A 276 11.88 2.40 0.12
C PHE A 276 10.77 2.44 -0.96
N GLY A 277 9.53 2.12 -0.58
CA GLY A 277 8.33 2.22 -1.42
C GLY A 277 7.59 0.89 -1.66
N GLY A 278 8.16 -0.25 -1.30
CA GLY A 278 7.47 -1.54 -1.39
C GLY A 278 8.38 -2.77 -1.47
N PRO A 279 7.79 -3.98 -1.61
CA PRO A 279 6.40 -4.21 -1.97
C PRO A 279 5.46 -3.99 -0.78
N HIS A 280 4.37 -3.27 -1.01
CA HIS A 280 3.27 -3.08 -0.06
C HIS A 280 2.07 -3.97 -0.42
N CYS A 281 0.91 -3.78 0.21
CA CYS A 281 -0.29 -4.55 -0.10
C CYS A 281 -1.53 -3.66 -0.02
N GLY A 282 -2.07 -3.33 -1.18
CA GLY A 282 -3.32 -2.57 -1.28
C GLY A 282 -4.52 -3.46 -0.97
N TYR A 283 -5.44 -2.99 -0.12
CA TYR A 283 -6.73 -3.67 0.09
C TYR A 283 -7.85 -2.96 -0.69
N PHE A 284 -8.90 -3.74 -1.01
CA PHE A 284 -10.06 -3.25 -1.72
C PHE A 284 -11.34 -3.90 -1.19
N SER A 285 -12.16 -3.10 -0.51
CA SER A 285 -13.35 -3.55 0.20
C SER A 285 -14.61 -2.86 -0.31
N VAL A 286 -15.69 -3.61 -0.47
CA VAL A 286 -16.96 -3.12 -1.04
C VAL A 286 -18.17 -3.72 -0.33
N ASN A 287 -19.32 -3.10 -0.55
CA ASN A 287 -20.61 -3.72 -0.27
C ASN A 287 -20.89 -4.86 -1.27
N GLN A 288 -21.62 -5.88 -0.84
CA GLN A 288 -21.91 -7.12 -1.57
C GLN A 288 -22.53 -6.86 -2.94
N LYS A 289 -23.34 -5.80 -3.08
CA LYS A 289 -23.92 -5.35 -4.37
C LYS A 289 -22.87 -5.08 -5.47
N HIS A 290 -21.61 -4.82 -5.11
CA HIS A 290 -20.53 -4.46 -6.04
C HIS A 290 -19.50 -5.59 -6.25
N ILE A 291 -19.62 -6.72 -5.55
CA ILE A 291 -18.62 -7.81 -5.56
C ILE A 291 -18.28 -8.32 -6.98
N ARG A 292 -19.25 -8.32 -7.90
CA ARG A 292 -19.06 -8.77 -9.29
C ARG A 292 -18.18 -7.84 -10.14
N LYS A 293 -17.82 -6.67 -9.62
CA LYS A 293 -16.98 -5.67 -10.29
C LYS A 293 -15.64 -5.43 -9.60
N VAL A 294 -15.42 -6.06 -8.45
CA VAL A 294 -14.17 -5.96 -7.67
C VAL A 294 -12.98 -6.41 -8.52
N PRO A 295 -11.86 -5.67 -8.52
CA PRO A 295 -10.63 -6.06 -9.20
C PRO A 295 -9.89 -7.17 -8.44
N GLY A 296 -9.12 -7.97 -9.18
CA GLY A 296 -8.27 -9.00 -8.59
C GLY A 296 -9.02 -10.22 -8.04
N ARG A 297 -8.28 -11.06 -7.32
CA ARG A 297 -8.75 -12.34 -6.79
C ARG A 297 -9.65 -12.15 -5.58
N ILE A 298 -10.56 -13.09 -5.35
CA ILE A 298 -11.34 -13.22 -4.12
C ILE A 298 -11.33 -14.69 -3.73
N VAL A 299 -10.99 -15.00 -2.49
CA VAL A 299 -11.17 -16.33 -1.92
C VAL A 299 -12.54 -16.42 -1.27
N GLY A 300 -13.25 -17.52 -1.52
CA GLY A 300 -14.52 -17.85 -0.87
C GLY A 300 -14.46 -19.19 -0.17
N GLU A 301 -15.23 -19.31 0.92
CA GLU A 301 -15.51 -20.57 1.59
C GLU A 301 -16.51 -21.41 0.76
N THR A 302 -16.28 -22.72 0.72
CA THR A 302 -17.12 -23.71 0.03
C THR A 302 -17.03 -25.06 0.73
N LEU A 303 -17.66 -26.10 0.16
CA LEU A 303 -17.58 -27.48 0.63
C LEU A 303 -16.89 -28.33 -0.44
N ASP A 304 -16.07 -29.27 0.01
CA ASP A 304 -15.49 -30.29 -0.87
C ASP A 304 -16.47 -31.44 -1.18
N ALA A 305 -15.96 -32.50 -1.81
CA ALA A 305 -16.77 -33.66 -2.21
C ALA A 305 -17.30 -34.47 -1.01
N ASP A 306 -16.64 -34.40 0.14
CA ASP A 306 -17.02 -35.08 1.38
C ASP A 306 -17.91 -34.20 2.29
N GLY A 307 -18.11 -32.94 1.89
CA GLY A 307 -18.91 -31.96 2.64
C GLY A 307 -18.11 -31.22 3.70
N GLU A 308 -16.78 -31.30 3.66
CA GLU A 308 -15.88 -30.60 4.57
C GLU A 308 -15.61 -29.17 4.08
N ARG A 309 -15.36 -28.26 5.02
CA ARG A 309 -15.10 -26.86 4.70
C ARG A 309 -13.79 -26.70 3.93
N ALA A 310 -13.86 -26.03 2.78
CA ALA A 310 -12.74 -25.72 1.91
C ALA A 310 -12.77 -24.27 1.42
N PHE A 311 -11.67 -23.81 0.86
CA PHE A 311 -11.52 -22.47 0.28
C PHE A 311 -11.14 -22.55 -1.20
N VAL A 312 -11.65 -21.64 -2.02
CA VAL A 312 -11.35 -21.58 -3.46
C VAL A 312 -11.25 -20.14 -3.94
N LEU A 313 -10.49 -19.91 -5.02
CA LEU A 313 -10.63 -18.68 -5.79
C LEU A 313 -12.02 -18.65 -6.43
N THR A 314 -12.81 -17.64 -6.12
CA THR A 314 -14.20 -17.52 -6.56
C THR A 314 -14.42 -16.31 -7.46
N LEU A 315 -15.52 -16.35 -8.22
CA LEU A 315 -15.88 -15.30 -9.18
C LEU A 315 -14.77 -14.98 -10.20
N GLN A 316 -13.96 -15.98 -10.57
CA GLN A 316 -12.79 -15.82 -11.46
C GLN A 316 -13.15 -15.32 -12.85
N SER A 317 -14.42 -15.42 -13.26
CA SER A 317 -14.90 -14.86 -14.53
C SER A 317 -14.73 -13.35 -14.63
N ARG A 318 -14.39 -12.64 -13.53
CA ARG A 318 -14.02 -11.21 -13.52
C ARG A 318 -12.59 -10.94 -14.01
N GLU A 319 -11.71 -11.95 -13.98
CA GLU A 319 -10.27 -11.79 -14.09
C GLU A 319 -9.76 -11.92 -15.54
N GLN A 320 -8.56 -11.38 -15.77
CA GLN A 320 -7.95 -11.26 -17.11
C GLN A 320 -7.79 -12.61 -17.84
N HIS A 321 -7.52 -13.70 -17.13
CA HIS A 321 -7.26 -15.00 -17.76
C HIS A 321 -8.53 -15.62 -18.39
N ILE A 322 -9.71 -15.20 -17.95
CA ILE A 322 -11.00 -15.61 -18.54
C ILE A 322 -11.54 -14.51 -19.45
N ARG A 323 -11.56 -13.27 -18.96
CA ARG A 323 -12.30 -12.18 -19.60
C ARG A 323 -11.47 -11.24 -20.46
N ARG A 324 -10.14 -11.34 -20.42
CA ARG A 324 -9.21 -10.55 -21.25
C ARG A 324 -9.54 -9.06 -21.18
N GLU A 325 -9.79 -8.41 -22.33
CA GLU A 325 -10.10 -6.99 -22.42
C GLU A 325 -11.42 -6.58 -21.72
N LYS A 326 -12.29 -7.54 -21.40
CA LYS A 326 -13.56 -7.32 -20.67
C LYS A 326 -13.43 -7.57 -19.17
N ALA A 327 -12.24 -7.87 -18.68
CA ALA A 327 -11.97 -8.09 -17.26
C ALA A 327 -12.22 -6.82 -16.46
N THR A 328 -12.39 -6.99 -15.14
CA THR A 328 -12.58 -5.88 -14.21
C THR A 328 -11.31 -5.05 -13.99
N SER A 329 -10.15 -5.68 -14.19
CA SER A 329 -8.83 -5.05 -14.07
C SER A 329 -7.81 -5.84 -14.90
N TYR A 330 -6.68 -5.21 -15.18
CA TYR A 330 -5.51 -5.80 -15.83
C TYR A 330 -4.67 -6.67 -14.88
N MET A 331 -4.91 -6.60 -13.57
CA MET A 331 -4.05 -7.25 -12.58
C MET A 331 -4.05 -8.77 -12.73
N SER A 332 -2.84 -9.33 -12.67
CA SER A 332 -2.57 -10.76 -12.68
C SER A 332 -1.80 -11.13 -11.41
N SER A 333 -0.48 -10.98 -11.36
CA SER A 333 0.24 -11.05 -10.08
C SER A 333 -0.24 -9.94 -9.14
N ASN A 334 -0.32 -10.24 -7.85
CA ASN A 334 -0.74 -9.31 -6.78
C ASN A 334 0.29 -9.39 -5.64
N GLN A 335 -0.13 -9.09 -4.41
CA GLN A 335 0.73 -9.04 -3.22
C GLN A 335 0.33 -10.10 -2.17
N ALA A 336 0.06 -11.34 -2.61
CA ALA A 336 -0.43 -12.40 -1.73
C ALA A 336 0.47 -12.69 -0.52
N LEU A 337 1.79 -12.71 -0.70
CA LEU A 337 2.74 -12.90 0.41
C LEU A 337 2.68 -11.75 1.43
N ASN A 338 2.45 -10.52 0.97
CA ASN A 338 2.31 -9.35 1.85
C ASN A 338 0.93 -9.32 2.52
N ALA A 339 -0.11 -9.81 1.86
CA ALA A 339 -1.41 -10.04 2.48
C ALA A 339 -1.31 -11.07 3.61
N LEU A 340 -0.53 -12.14 3.41
CA LEU A 340 -0.18 -13.10 4.46
C LEU A 340 0.59 -12.42 5.61
N ALA A 341 1.63 -11.63 5.31
CA ALA A 341 2.36 -10.89 6.35
C ALA A 341 1.43 -10.00 7.19
N SER A 342 0.50 -9.31 6.52
CA SER A 342 -0.50 -8.45 7.16
C SER A 342 -1.47 -9.24 8.02
N ALA A 343 -1.95 -10.38 7.53
CA ALA A 343 -2.81 -11.28 8.29
C ALA A 343 -2.11 -11.82 9.54
N VAL A 344 -0.85 -12.26 9.41
CA VAL A 344 -0.04 -12.74 10.54
C VAL A 344 0.20 -11.63 11.56
N CYS A 345 0.46 -10.40 11.11
CA CYS A 345 0.63 -9.25 11.99
C CYS A 345 -0.67 -8.95 12.77
N MET A 346 -1.80 -8.82 12.07
CA MET A 346 -3.10 -8.57 12.69
C MET A 346 -3.49 -9.71 13.65
N ALA A 347 -3.23 -10.96 13.30
CA ALA A 347 -3.48 -12.11 14.18
C ALA A 347 -2.57 -12.11 15.42
N ALA A 348 -1.30 -11.74 15.27
CA ALA A 348 -0.34 -11.66 16.36
C ALA A 348 -0.65 -10.54 17.36
N LEU A 349 -1.09 -9.38 16.85
CA LEU A 349 -1.56 -8.27 17.68
C LEU A 349 -2.93 -8.58 18.31
N GLY A 350 -3.80 -9.27 17.56
CA GLY A 350 -5.20 -9.45 17.90
C GLY A 350 -5.96 -8.12 17.93
N LYS A 351 -7.26 -8.19 18.23
CA LYS A 351 -8.12 -7.00 18.31
C LYS A 351 -7.53 -5.96 19.28
N GLN A 352 -7.23 -6.37 20.52
CA GLN A 352 -6.74 -5.46 21.55
C GLN A 352 -5.40 -4.84 21.17
N GLY A 353 -4.45 -5.61 20.64
CA GLY A 353 -3.15 -5.09 20.24
C GLY A 353 -3.23 -4.08 19.10
N VAL A 354 -4.14 -4.27 18.13
CA VAL A 354 -4.40 -3.27 17.08
C VAL A 354 -4.94 -1.96 17.68
N GLN A 355 -5.88 -2.04 18.62
CA GLN A 355 -6.43 -0.84 19.29
C GLN A 355 -5.38 -0.14 20.15
N GLU A 356 -4.56 -0.89 20.89
CA GLU A 356 -3.47 -0.36 21.70
C GLU A 356 -2.40 0.32 20.84
N MET A 357 -1.99 -0.30 19.73
CA MET A 357 -1.04 0.26 18.78
C MET A 357 -1.58 1.55 18.14
N ALA A 358 -2.85 1.57 17.76
CA ALA A 358 -3.52 2.76 17.25
C ALA A 358 -3.63 3.86 18.32
N GLN A 359 -3.95 3.52 19.57
CA GLN A 359 -4.00 4.48 20.66
C GLN A 359 -2.62 5.09 20.94
N LEU A 360 -1.55 4.29 20.91
CA LEU A 360 -0.18 4.78 21.06
C LEU A 360 0.18 5.81 19.99
N ASN A 361 -0.26 5.60 18.75
CA ASN A 361 -0.07 6.56 17.66
C ASN A 361 -0.74 7.92 17.99
N VAL A 362 -1.99 7.90 18.46
CA VAL A 362 -2.71 9.11 18.90
C VAL A 362 -2.01 9.78 20.07
N ASP A 363 -1.65 9.02 21.10
CA ASP A 363 -1.03 9.56 22.31
C ASP A 363 0.33 10.23 22.01
N LYS A 364 1.13 9.61 21.14
CA LYS A 364 2.43 10.15 20.70
C LYS A 364 2.26 11.39 19.84
N ALA A 365 1.32 11.40 18.90
CA ALA A 365 1.06 12.56 18.07
C ALA A 365 0.47 13.73 18.89
N ALA A 366 -0.41 13.45 19.85
CA ALA A 366 -0.96 14.46 20.75
C ALA A 366 0.13 15.06 21.66
N TYR A 367 1.00 14.21 22.24
CA TYR A 367 2.17 14.68 22.98
C TYR A 367 3.08 15.56 22.12
N PHE A 368 3.38 15.12 20.90
CA PHE A 368 4.25 15.84 19.97
C PHE A 368 3.67 17.21 19.62
N ALA A 369 2.38 17.28 19.27
CA ALA A 369 1.70 18.53 18.96
C ALA A 369 1.70 19.49 20.15
N GLN A 370 1.35 19.02 21.36
CA GLN A 370 1.35 19.85 22.56
C GLN A 370 2.74 20.39 22.89
N ALA A 371 3.77 19.52 22.84
CA ALA A 371 5.14 19.92 23.14
C ALA A 371 5.69 20.96 22.12
N LEU A 372 5.29 20.86 20.85
CA LEU A 372 5.58 21.88 19.84
C LEU A 372 4.85 23.21 20.13
N GLN A 373 3.58 23.16 20.53
CA GLN A 373 2.80 24.34 20.89
C GLN A 373 3.39 25.07 22.11
N ASP A 374 3.85 24.33 23.11
CA ASP A 374 4.51 24.88 24.31
C ASP A 374 5.80 25.64 23.95
N LYS A 375 6.42 25.30 22.82
CA LYS A 375 7.59 26.00 22.22
C LYS A 375 7.20 27.09 21.22
N GLY A 376 5.90 27.35 21.06
CA GLY A 376 5.35 28.38 20.20
C GLY A 376 5.46 28.07 18.71
N PHE A 377 5.40 26.80 18.31
CA PHE A 377 5.12 26.39 16.93
C PHE A 377 3.61 26.28 16.72
N ALA A 378 3.11 26.69 15.55
CA ALA A 378 1.69 26.63 15.26
C ALA A 378 1.32 25.27 14.65
N ILE A 379 0.27 24.65 15.18
CA ILE A 379 -0.36 23.45 14.61
C ILE A 379 -1.54 23.91 13.76
N LEU A 380 -1.59 23.48 12.50
CA LEU A 380 -2.57 24.00 11.54
C LEU A 380 -3.88 23.20 11.52
N ASN A 381 -3.86 21.95 11.96
CA ASN A 381 -5.04 21.10 12.05
C ASN A 381 -6.04 21.69 13.07
N GLN A 382 -7.29 21.80 12.66
CA GLN A 382 -8.42 22.19 13.52
C GLN A 382 -9.32 21.01 13.84
N SER A 383 -9.38 20.03 12.93
CA SER A 383 -10.02 18.75 13.15
C SER A 383 -9.13 17.82 13.98
N PRO A 384 -9.72 16.82 14.66
CA PRO A 384 -8.94 15.72 15.25
C PRO A 384 -8.05 15.07 14.21
N PHE A 385 -6.89 14.58 14.64
CA PHE A 385 -5.95 13.86 13.80
C PHE A 385 -5.49 12.56 14.47
N PHE A 386 -5.00 11.61 13.67
CA PHE A 386 -4.52 10.31 14.15
C PHE A 386 -3.05 10.37 14.58
N ASN A 387 -2.13 10.08 13.66
CA ASN A 387 -0.69 9.98 13.92
C ASN A 387 0.12 11.05 13.17
N GLU A 388 -0.56 11.93 12.43
CA GLU A 388 0.03 12.96 11.58
C GLU A 388 -0.65 14.30 11.79
N PHE A 389 0.11 15.38 11.67
CA PHE A 389 -0.42 16.75 11.69
C PHE A 389 0.57 17.71 11.02
N VAL A 390 0.09 18.89 10.66
CA VAL A 390 0.87 19.92 9.97
C VAL A 390 1.29 21.00 10.96
N ILE A 391 2.57 21.34 10.91
CA ILE A 391 3.16 22.46 11.65
C ILE A 391 3.51 23.60 10.71
N ASP A 392 3.29 24.83 11.15
CA ASP A 392 3.76 26.05 10.47
C ASP A 392 5.01 26.57 11.18
N LEU A 393 6.09 26.65 10.41
CA LEU A 393 7.40 27.05 10.90
C LEU A 393 7.64 28.55 10.63
N PRO A 394 8.38 29.25 11.49
CA PRO A 394 8.79 30.63 11.21
C PRO A 394 9.92 30.73 10.16
N PHE A 395 10.38 29.59 9.64
CA PHE A 395 11.45 29.44 8.65
C PHE A 395 11.09 28.35 7.63
N PRO A 396 11.82 28.22 6.51
CA PRO A 396 11.53 27.21 5.48
C PRO A 396 11.60 25.77 6.01
N ALA A 397 10.68 24.92 5.57
CA ALA A 397 10.63 23.50 5.92
C ALA A 397 11.88 22.73 5.46
N GLU A 398 12.50 23.15 4.35
CA GLU A 398 13.76 22.58 3.88
C GLU A 398 14.92 22.83 4.87
N GLU A 399 14.98 24.03 5.46
CA GLU A 399 15.97 24.37 6.48
C GLU A 399 15.78 23.53 7.74
N ALA A 400 14.52 23.34 8.15
CA ALA A 400 14.15 22.45 9.24
C ALA A 400 14.63 21.01 9.00
N ASN A 401 14.32 20.46 7.82
CA ASN A 401 14.70 19.09 7.47
C ASN A 401 16.21 18.92 7.35
N ARG A 402 16.95 19.93 6.86
CA ARG A 402 18.42 19.89 6.83
C ARG A 402 19.01 19.84 8.24
N ALA A 403 18.55 20.70 9.14
CA ALA A 403 19.03 20.73 10.52
C ALA A 403 18.67 19.44 11.29
N LEU A 404 17.47 18.89 11.07
CA LEU A 404 17.07 17.60 11.62
C LEU A 404 17.96 16.47 11.10
N LEU A 405 18.26 16.45 9.80
CA LEU A 405 19.14 15.45 9.19
C LEU A 405 20.59 15.56 9.71
N GLU A 406 21.11 16.77 9.89
CA GLU A 406 22.42 17.02 10.53
C GLU A 406 22.44 16.53 11.99
N ALA A 407 21.30 16.62 12.68
CA ALA A 407 21.08 16.00 13.98
C ALA A 407 20.76 14.50 13.90
N GLY A 408 20.83 13.84 12.73
CA GLY A 408 20.55 12.41 12.59
C GLY A 408 19.08 12.05 12.86
N ILE A 409 18.15 12.88 12.39
CA ILE A 409 16.69 12.69 12.46
C ILE A 409 16.13 12.86 11.05
N ILE A 410 15.32 11.91 10.58
CA ILE A 410 14.52 12.13 9.37
C ILE A 410 13.30 12.96 9.77
N GLY A 411 13.27 14.18 9.27
CA GLY A 411 12.20 15.14 9.54
C GLY A 411 10.87 14.79 8.85
N GLY A 412 10.00 15.79 8.76
CA GLY A 412 8.67 15.65 8.18
C GLY A 412 8.64 15.74 6.66
N TYR A 413 7.47 15.51 6.07
CA TYR A 413 7.23 15.77 4.65
C TYR A 413 7.03 17.28 4.40
N SER A 414 7.87 17.87 3.54
CA SER A 414 7.77 19.29 3.18
C SER A 414 6.60 19.55 2.24
N LEU A 415 5.71 20.47 2.61
CA LEU A 415 4.57 20.87 1.77
C LEU A 415 4.93 21.95 0.74
N ALA A 416 6.21 22.32 0.64
CA ALA A 416 6.71 23.40 -0.21
C ALA A 416 6.44 23.16 -1.70
N GLU A 417 6.82 21.99 -2.22
CA GLU A 417 6.73 21.70 -3.65
C GLU A 417 5.29 21.34 -4.04
N THR A 418 4.69 20.40 -3.33
CA THR A 418 3.39 19.82 -3.70
C THR A 418 2.21 20.78 -3.46
N TYR A 419 2.30 21.63 -2.44
CA TYR A 419 1.20 22.50 -2.02
C TYR A 419 1.58 23.98 -1.90
N HIS A 420 2.77 24.37 -2.38
CA HIS A 420 3.26 25.76 -2.38
C HIS A 420 3.26 26.41 -0.98
N LYS A 421 3.56 25.61 0.04
CA LYS A 421 3.61 26.03 1.45
C LYS A 421 5.04 25.88 1.98
N PRO A 422 5.94 26.84 1.70
CA PRO A 422 7.38 26.69 1.92
C PRO A 422 7.78 26.47 3.38
N ASN A 423 6.93 26.86 4.32
CA ASN A 423 7.20 26.81 5.76
C ASN A 423 6.39 25.72 6.48
N GLN A 424 5.64 24.89 5.75
CA GLN A 424 4.77 23.89 6.37
C GLN A 424 5.34 22.49 6.23
N LEU A 425 5.32 21.77 7.34
CA LEU A 425 5.86 20.43 7.46
C LEU A 425 4.75 19.50 7.99
N LEU A 426 4.43 18.45 7.25
CA LEU A 426 3.64 17.34 7.77
C LEU A 426 4.57 16.47 8.61
N VAL A 427 4.22 16.25 9.87
CA VAL A 427 5.00 15.42 10.79
C VAL A 427 4.17 14.25 11.29
N CYS A 428 4.83 13.12 11.56
CA CYS A 428 4.20 11.89 11.99
C CYS A 428 4.86 11.35 13.27
N ALA A 429 4.06 10.82 14.20
CA ALA A 429 4.56 10.04 15.33
C ALA A 429 3.82 8.70 15.43
N THR A 430 4.56 7.61 15.26
CA THR A 430 4.07 6.24 15.44
C THR A 430 4.34 5.73 16.86
N GLU A 431 3.86 4.54 17.18
CA GLU A 431 4.16 3.85 18.45
C GLU A 431 5.67 3.61 18.67
N LYS A 432 6.47 3.65 17.60
CA LYS A 432 7.94 3.52 17.66
C LYS A 432 8.66 4.80 18.05
N ARG A 433 7.97 5.93 18.23
CA ARG A 433 8.59 7.21 18.60
C ARG A 433 8.55 7.39 20.13
N PRO A 434 9.63 7.06 20.86
CA PRO A 434 9.74 7.38 22.27
C PRO A 434 9.78 8.89 22.51
N LYS A 435 9.50 9.29 23.75
CA LYS A 435 9.38 10.71 24.14
C LYS A 435 10.67 11.48 23.86
N GLU A 436 11.81 10.84 24.10
CA GLU A 436 13.14 11.41 23.97
C GLU A 436 13.46 11.78 22.51
N GLU A 437 12.99 10.98 21.54
CA GLU A 437 13.15 11.30 20.11
C GLU A 437 12.30 12.50 19.71
N ILE A 438 11.05 12.56 20.21
CA ILE A 438 10.14 13.69 19.98
C ILE A 438 10.74 14.97 20.57
N ASP A 439 11.21 14.93 21.82
CA ASP A 439 11.81 16.10 22.48
C ASP A 439 13.07 16.59 21.76
N ARG A 440 13.88 15.65 21.26
CA ARG A 440 15.08 15.97 20.48
C ARG A 440 14.73 16.63 19.16
N PHE A 441 13.71 16.14 18.44
CA PHE A 441 13.19 16.79 17.24
C PHE A 441 12.81 18.25 17.53
N ILE A 442 12.06 18.49 18.62
CA ILE A 442 11.60 19.82 19.00
C ILE A 442 12.77 20.73 19.38
N ALA A 443 13.76 20.22 20.14
CA ALA A 443 14.94 20.97 20.53
C ALA A 443 15.77 21.45 19.33
N VAL A 444 15.86 20.64 18.27
CA VAL A 444 16.52 21.05 17.01
C VAL A 444 15.77 22.22 16.37
N LEU A 445 14.44 22.15 16.27
CA LEU A 445 13.65 23.24 15.69
C LEU A 445 13.70 24.52 16.54
N GLU A 446 13.68 24.40 17.86
CA GLU A 446 13.84 25.54 18.78
C GLU A 446 15.21 26.22 18.57
N GLY A 447 16.28 25.45 18.38
CA GLY A 447 17.61 25.97 18.07
C GLY A 447 17.65 26.84 16.80
N ILE A 448 16.91 26.45 15.75
CA ILE A 448 16.80 27.22 14.50
C ILE A 448 15.99 28.50 14.72
N LYS A 449 14.89 28.42 15.48
CA LYS A 449 14.00 29.57 15.76
C LYS A 449 14.72 30.73 16.47
N HIS A 450 15.79 30.43 17.20
CA HIS A 450 16.57 31.40 17.98
C HIS A 450 17.91 31.79 17.33
N ALA A 451 18.26 31.18 16.20
CA ALA A 451 19.43 31.55 15.38
C ALA A 451 19.08 32.71 14.43
#